data_AF-A0A7C4WXQ2-F1
#
_entry.id   AF-A0A7C4WXQ2-F1
#
_cell.length_a   1.000
_cell.length_b   1.000
_cell.length_c   1.000
_cell.angle_alpha   90.00
_cell.angle_beta   90.00
_cell.angle_gamma   90.00
#
_symmetry.space_group_name_H-M   'P 1'
#
loop_
_entity.id
_entity.type
_entity.pdbx_description
1 polymer ?
#
loop_
_entity_poly.entity_id
_entity_poly.type
_entity_poly.pdbx_seq_one_letter_code
_entity_poly.pdbx_strand_id
1 'polypeptide(L)'
;VVARILGLPMHKVEIETPRLGGAFGGKEEQANAWAALAALGAMVTGRPVKLYLNRRDDMLATGKRHPYSSDFTIGLMKDGTIKAFEAVYYQNSGAATDLSPAIIPRTLFHACGAYHIPNVKATGIMCRTNLVPFTAFRGFGGPQGYFVIESAIEAAAKVLGMDPMELRLKNLVHTHDRTHYGMVLEDARAEETVTRCMKLAGWHELRASINAFNATNRRFKKGLAGIPVCFGISFTKLMMNQGGALIHVYHDGSVSVSTGAVEMGQGVNRKIALLTARTFGIPEHRIKVETTRTTTVANTQPTAASTGTDINGAAACLAVEQIKDRLLSFAAETLHTIKTELDFVDGRLMYVKPSDKAGQDTGFTFDEIVKKAYESRIDLSAHAFYATPDLYYDMEKEYGKPFAYHVYGCAIVTATLDTLKGTYKFDKAWIVHDLAASIAPDVDRGQIEGAFAQGLGWSALEELVFSPDGRLLANTLSTYKVPDGHFMPEMTVEILDTPNPHAVANSKAVGEPPFMYGIAGYFAVLDALHAAHPSGTLFFDLPMTPEKVLRYLDRIVISPATIISVTGKTIGTQQHQADAGARGTSQQGGAP
;
A
#
# COMPACT_ATOMS: atom_id res chain seq x y z
N VAL A 1 18.54 6.02 -15.65
CA VAL A 1 18.27 7.36 -16.21
C VAL A 1 19.54 8.19 -16.39
N VAL A 2 20.31 8.45 -15.33
CA VAL A 2 21.54 9.27 -15.35
C VAL A 2 22.51 8.87 -16.47
N ALA A 3 22.91 7.59 -16.55
CA ALA A 3 23.85 7.11 -17.56
C ALA A 3 23.43 7.45 -19.00
N ARG A 4 22.13 7.31 -19.31
CA ARG A 4 21.56 7.66 -20.63
C ARG A 4 21.69 9.16 -20.93
N ILE A 5 21.38 10.02 -19.96
CA ILE A 5 21.45 11.48 -20.13
C ILE A 5 22.89 11.95 -20.30
N LEU A 6 23.85 11.31 -19.62
CA LEU A 6 25.27 11.64 -19.73
C LEU A 6 25.96 11.00 -20.95
N GLY A 7 25.28 10.13 -21.71
CA GLY A 7 25.90 9.35 -22.78
C GLY A 7 26.96 8.36 -22.29
N LEU A 8 26.81 7.85 -21.04
CA LEU A 8 27.73 6.90 -20.42
C LEU A 8 27.13 5.49 -20.35
N PRO A 9 27.95 4.43 -20.41
CA PRO A 9 27.50 3.09 -20.05
C PRO A 9 27.21 2.99 -18.55
N MET A 10 26.28 2.10 -18.17
CA MET A 10 25.82 1.98 -16.77
C MET A 10 26.93 1.66 -15.76
N HIS A 11 27.94 0.88 -16.15
CA HIS A 11 29.07 0.55 -15.26
C HIS A 11 29.95 1.75 -14.86
N LYS A 12 29.78 2.91 -15.51
CA LYS A 12 30.44 4.17 -15.15
C LYS A 12 29.62 5.05 -14.20
N VAL A 13 28.43 4.61 -13.81
CA VAL A 13 27.53 5.36 -12.94
C VAL A 13 27.15 4.49 -11.75
N GLU A 14 27.65 4.86 -10.58
CA GLU A 14 27.24 4.27 -9.31
C GLU A 14 26.17 5.11 -8.64
N ILE A 15 25.12 4.46 -8.16
CA ILE A 15 24.09 5.09 -7.30
C ILE A 15 24.16 4.42 -5.94
N GLU A 16 24.41 5.23 -4.92
CA GLU A 16 24.42 4.85 -3.51
C GLU A 16 23.22 5.50 -2.79
N THR A 17 22.41 4.70 -2.10
CA THR A 17 21.23 5.19 -1.36
C THR A 17 21.28 4.72 0.10
N PRO A 18 21.85 5.51 1.03
CA PRO A 18 22.02 5.11 2.43
C PRO A 18 20.70 4.85 3.17
N ARG A 19 19.77 5.81 3.09
CA ARG A 19 18.39 5.72 3.60
C ARG A 19 17.57 6.88 3.06
N LEU A 20 16.25 6.76 3.13
CA LEU A 20 15.30 7.85 2.82
C LEU A 20 14.53 8.25 4.09
N GLY A 21 14.33 9.56 4.30
CA GLY A 21 13.38 10.08 5.29
C GLY A 21 11.94 10.03 4.77
N GLY A 22 11.41 8.82 4.57
CA GLY A 22 10.11 8.59 3.93
C GLY A 22 10.14 8.67 2.40
N ALA A 23 9.26 7.92 1.75
CA ALA A 23 9.12 7.90 0.29
C ALA A 23 7.67 7.68 -0.16
N PHE A 24 7.02 6.62 0.35
CA PHE A 24 5.59 6.32 0.10
C PHE A 24 5.18 6.23 -1.38
N GLY A 25 6.12 5.88 -2.28
CA GLY A 25 5.92 5.86 -3.74
C GLY A 25 6.46 7.12 -4.45
N GLY A 26 6.40 8.29 -3.81
CA GLY A 26 6.82 9.57 -4.40
C GLY A 26 8.32 9.71 -4.69
N LYS A 27 9.14 8.68 -4.43
CA LYS A 27 10.57 8.62 -4.80
C LYS A 27 10.90 7.42 -5.71
N GLU A 28 9.88 6.72 -6.23
CA GLU A 28 10.05 5.58 -7.13
C GLU A 28 10.62 6.02 -8.49
N GLU A 29 9.99 7.02 -9.14
CA GLU A 29 10.51 7.64 -10.36
C GLU A 29 10.84 9.13 -10.20
N GLN A 30 10.21 9.85 -9.27
CA GLN A 30 10.32 11.32 -9.17
C GLN A 30 11.73 11.81 -8.83
N ALA A 31 12.58 10.96 -8.24
CA ALA A 31 13.97 11.29 -7.95
C ALA A 31 14.86 11.35 -9.21
N ASN A 32 14.44 10.73 -10.31
CA ASN A 32 15.25 10.54 -11.52
C ASN A 32 15.70 11.87 -12.15
N ALA A 33 14.79 12.83 -12.30
CA ALA A 33 15.08 14.11 -12.93
C ALA A 33 16.12 14.90 -12.12
N TRP A 34 15.99 14.91 -10.79
CA TRP A 34 16.88 15.61 -9.88
C TRP A 34 18.28 15.00 -9.85
N ALA A 35 18.37 13.67 -9.82
CA ALA A 35 19.63 12.95 -9.91
C ALA A 35 20.33 13.23 -11.25
N ALA A 36 19.59 13.24 -12.36
CA ALA A 36 20.12 13.55 -13.68
C ALA A 36 20.61 14.99 -13.80
N LEU A 37 19.86 15.97 -13.28
CA LEU A 37 20.25 17.38 -13.27
C LEU A 37 21.53 17.61 -12.46
N ALA A 38 21.62 17.02 -11.26
CA ALA A 38 22.83 17.11 -10.44
C ALA A 38 24.04 16.47 -11.15
N ALA A 39 23.87 15.29 -11.75
CA ALA A 39 24.93 14.60 -12.46
C ALA A 39 25.40 15.37 -13.71
N LEU A 40 24.47 15.94 -14.48
CA LEU A 40 24.80 16.79 -15.63
C LEU A 40 25.55 18.05 -15.18
N GLY A 41 25.08 18.71 -14.12
CA GLY A 41 25.77 19.87 -13.55
C GLY A 41 27.20 19.53 -13.11
N ALA A 42 27.41 18.35 -12.50
CA ALA A 42 28.73 17.89 -12.11
C ALA A 42 29.66 17.67 -13.31
N MET A 43 29.15 17.07 -14.38
CA MET A 43 29.91 16.85 -15.63
C MET A 43 30.28 18.16 -16.33
N VAL A 44 29.36 19.12 -16.40
CA VAL A 44 29.60 20.41 -17.06
C VAL A 44 30.59 21.28 -16.27
N THR A 45 30.52 21.24 -14.94
CA THR A 45 31.33 22.12 -14.07
C THR A 45 32.65 21.49 -13.62
N GLY A 46 32.79 20.17 -13.71
CA GLY A 46 33.91 19.43 -13.13
C GLY A 46 33.95 19.47 -11.60
N ARG A 47 32.84 19.79 -10.93
CA ARG A 47 32.75 19.96 -9.47
C ARG A 47 31.57 19.16 -8.90
N PRO A 48 31.62 18.74 -7.61
CA PRO A 48 30.47 18.13 -6.96
C PRO A 48 29.25 19.08 -6.96
N VAL A 49 28.09 18.56 -7.34
CA VAL A 49 26.81 19.30 -7.36
C VAL A 49 25.83 18.63 -6.40
N LYS A 50 25.19 19.45 -5.55
CA LYS A 50 24.12 19.02 -4.65
C LYS A 50 22.84 19.76 -4.99
N LEU A 51 21.76 19.02 -5.19
CA LEU A 51 20.42 19.55 -5.39
C LEU A 51 19.51 19.14 -4.23
N TYR A 52 18.79 20.10 -3.68
CA TYR A 52 17.77 19.89 -2.66
C TYR A 52 16.58 20.80 -2.98
N LEU A 53 15.38 20.22 -2.97
CA LEU A 53 14.15 20.97 -3.13
C LEU A 53 13.66 21.43 -1.76
N ASN A 54 13.36 22.71 -1.63
CA ASN A 54 12.55 23.14 -0.50
C ASN A 54 11.13 22.56 -0.64
N ARG A 55 10.35 22.53 0.46
CA ARG A 55 9.04 21.89 0.47
C ARG A 55 8.07 22.44 -0.59
N ARG A 56 8.11 23.74 -0.86
CA ARG A 56 7.23 24.37 -1.84
C ARG A 56 7.55 23.90 -3.25
N ASP A 57 8.83 23.91 -3.62
CA ASP A 57 9.29 23.47 -4.93
C ASP A 57 9.05 21.97 -5.12
N ASP A 58 9.28 21.16 -4.08
CA ASP A 58 8.96 19.73 -4.05
C ASP A 58 7.48 19.47 -4.34
N MET A 59 6.57 20.12 -3.62
CA MET A 59 5.12 19.97 -3.82
C MET A 59 4.63 20.48 -5.18
N LEU A 60 5.31 21.46 -5.77
CA LEU A 60 5.00 22.01 -7.09
C LEU A 60 5.53 21.14 -8.23
N ALA A 61 6.70 20.54 -8.06
CA ALA A 61 7.41 19.87 -9.14
C ALA A 61 7.18 18.35 -9.19
N THR A 62 6.92 17.72 -8.05
CA THR A 62 6.77 16.26 -7.96
C THR A 62 5.30 15.82 -8.05
N GLY A 63 5.11 14.61 -8.59
CA GLY A 63 3.79 13.98 -8.71
C GLY A 63 3.11 13.73 -7.37
N LYS A 64 1.78 13.59 -7.43
CA LYS A 64 0.94 13.17 -6.29
C LYS A 64 0.24 11.84 -6.60
N ARG A 65 -0.59 11.35 -5.68
CA ARG A 65 -1.58 10.30 -5.98
C ARG A 65 -2.54 10.78 -7.07
N HIS A 66 -2.87 9.90 -8.02
CA HIS A 66 -3.85 10.17 -9.07
C HIS A 66 -5.26 10.48 -8.52
N PRO A 67 -5.84 11.65 -8.86
CA PRO A 67 -7.25 11.97 -8.64
C PRO A 67 -8.12 11.21 -9.64
N TYR A 68 -9.23 10.65 -9.15
CA TYR A 68 -10.17 9.87 -9.95
C TYR A 68 -11.54 10.55 -9.97
N SER A 69 -12.21 10.47 -11.11
CA SER A 69 -13.68 10.45 -11.17
C SER A 69 -14.10 9.04 -11.57
N SER A 70 -15.27 8.57 -11.13
CA SER A 70 -15.71 7.21 -11.47
C SER A 70 -17.23 7.12 -11.57
N ASP A 71 -17.67 6.37 -12.56
CA ASP A 71 -19.05 5.92 -12.69
C ASP A 71 -19.14 4.47 -12.21
N PHE A 72 -20.21 4.10 -11.52
CA PHE A 72 -20.43 2.71 -11.12
C PHE A 72 -21.89 2.31 -11.20
N THR A 73 -22.13 1.01 -11.40
CA THR A 73 -23.43 0.36 -11.29
C THR A 73 -23.24 -0.97 -10.56
N ILE A 74 -24.11 -1.26 -9.59
CA ILE A 74 -24.09 -2.50 -8.82
C ILE A 74 -25.45 -3.20 -8.94
N GLY A 75 -25.43 -4.48 -9.29
CA GLY A 75 -26.62 -5.33 -9.41
C GLY A 75 -26.70 -6.29 -8.24
N LEU A 76 -27.81 -6.26 -7.51
CA LEU A 76 -28.03 -7.08 -6.31
C LEU A 76 -29.38 -7.81 -6.36
N MET A 77 -29.45 -8.92 -5.64
CA MET A 77 -30.70 -9.58 -5.26
C MET A 77 -31.34 -8.85 -4.06
N LYS A 78 -32.65 -9.08 -3.85
CA LYS A 78 -33.39 -8.51 -2.70
C LYS A 78 -32.80 -8.86 -1.33
N ASP A 79 -32.08 -9.98 -1.25
CA ASP A 79 -31.47 -10.47 -0.03
C ASP A 79 -30.06 -9.89 0.22
N GLY A 80 -29.59 -8.97 -0.63
CA GLY A 80 -28.26 -8.37 -0.54
C GLY A 80 -27.15 -9.13 -1.26
N THR A 81 -27.43 -10.24 -1.94
CA THR A 81 -26.40 -10.94 -2.73
C THR A 81 -26.01 -10.09 -3.95
N ILE A 82 -24.73 -9.75 -4.10
CA ILE A 82 -24.20 -9.01 -5.24
C ILE A 82 -24.05 -9.97 -6.43
N LYS A 83 -24.56 -9.56 -7.60
CA LYS A 83 -24.51 -10.36 -8.84
C LYS A 83 -23.67 -9.71 -9.92
N ALA A 84 -23.61 -8.39 -9.96
CA ALA A 84 -22.86 -7.68 -10.99
C ALA A 84 -22.27 -6.37 -10.46
N PHE A 85 -21.11 -5.99 -10.99
CA PHE A 85 -20.51 -4.70 -10.75
C PHE A 85 -19.87 -4.17 -12.04
N GLU A 86 -20.26 -2.97 -12.45
CA GLU A 86 -19.64 -2.23 -13.54
C GLU A 86 -19.06 -0.93 -12.99
N ALA A 87 -17.81 -0.61 -13.34
CA ALA A 87 -17.18 0.64 -12.97
C ALA A 87 -16.29 1.19 -14.07
N VAL A 88 -16.32 2.51 -14.27
CA VAL A 88 -15.40 3.24 -15.15
C VAL A 88 -14.57 4.18 -14.31
N TYR A 89 -13.25 4.04 -14.36
CA TYR A 89 -12.29 4.83 -13.59
C TYR A 89 -11.58 5.83 -14.51
N TYR A 90 -11.88 7.12 -14.36
CA TYR A 90 -11.19 8.20 -15.07
C TYR A 90 -10.03 8.70 -14.22
N GLN A 91 -8.84 8.16 -14.49
CA GLN A 91 -7.60 8.50 -13.81
C GLN A 91 -6.97 9.76 -14.42
N ASN A 92 -6.89 10.87 -13.67
CA ASN A 92 -6.09 12.01 -14.11
C ASN A 92 -4.60 11.67 -14.02
N SER A 93 -3.94 11.56 -15.18
CA SER A 93 -2.55 11.13 -15.32
C SER A 93 -1.56 12.29 -15.39
N GLY A 94 -2.02 13.53 -15.50
CA GLY A 94 -1.14 14.69 -15.66
C GLY A 94 -0.53 14.79 -17.06
N ALA A 95 0.56 15.56 -17.17
CA ALA A 95 1.15 15.94 -18.45
C ALA A 95 1.99 14.85 -19.15
N ALA A 96 2.48 13.86 -18.40
CA ALA A 96 3.29 12.74 -18.87
C ALA A 96 2.85 11.44 -18.19
N THR A 97 3.24 10.29 -18.75
CA THR A 97 2.74 8.98 -18.31
C THR A 97 3.15 8.61 -16.89
N ASP A 98 4.40 8.87 -16.53
CA ASP A 98 5.01 8.35 -15.28
C ASP A 98 4.58 6.88 -15.06
N LEU A 99 4.12 6.54 -13.86
CA LEU A 99 3.61 5.23 -13.49
C LEU A 99 2.10 5.04 -13.73
N SER A 100 1.38 5.97 -14.36
CA SER A 100 -0.06 5.82 -14.68
C SER A 100 -0.40 4.47 -15.34
N PRO A 101 0.36 4.00 -16.37
CA PRO A 101 0.04 2.73 -17.02
C PRO A 101 0.22 1.50 -16.13
N ALA A 102 0.99 1.59 -15.06
CA ALA A 102 1.15 0.51 -14.07
C ALA A 102 0.12 0.61 -12.94
N ILE A 103 -0.35 1.82 -12.63
CA ILE A 103 -1.33 2.10 -11.57
C ILE A 103 -2.74 1.71 -12.00
N ILE A 104 -3.14 2.01 -13.25
CA ILE A 104 -4.52 1.72 -13.68
C ILE A 104 -4.86 0.21 -13.64
N PRO A 105 -3.99 -0.75 -14.05
CA PRO A 105 -4.28 -2.17 -13.87
C PRO A 105 -4.40 -2.55 -12.40
N ARG A 106 -3.60 -1.95 -11.50
CA ARG A 106 -3.73 -2.22 -10.06
C ARG A 106 -5.08 -1.77 -9.52
N THR A 107 -5.62 -0.64 -9.98
CA THR A 107 -7.02 -0.26 -9.70
C THR A 107 -7.98 -1.36 -10.16
N LEU A 108 -7.86 -1.81 -11.41
CA LEU A 108 -8.77 -2.82 -11.99
C LEU A 108 -8.71 -4.14 -11.23
N PHE A 109 -7.53 -4.61 -10.82
CA PHE A 109 -7.37 -5.81 -10.00
C PHE A 109 -8.01 -5.70 -8.61
N HIS A 110 -8.22 -4.50 -8.09
CA HIS A 110 -8.81 -4.25 -6.78
C HIS A 110 -10.23 -3.68 -6.88
N ALA A 111 -10.84 -3.67 -8.08
CA ALA A 111 -12.15 -3.10 -8.32
C ALA A 111 -13.27 -3.76 -7.50
N CYS A 112 -13.12 -5.04 -7.13
CA CYS A 112 -14.10 -5.77 -6.32
C CYS A 112 -13.78 -5.77 -4.81
N GLY A 113 -12.71 -5.09 -4.37
CA GLY A 113 -12.32 -5.07 -2.96
C GLY A 113 -12.15 -6.49 -2.39
N ALA A 114 -12.85 -6.77 -1.29
CA ALA A 114 -12.86 -8.07 -0.62
C ALA A 114 -14.09 -8.94 -0.96
N TYR A 115 -14.80 -8.65 -2.06
CA TYR A 115 -16.11 -9.24 -2.35
C TYR A 115 -16.09 -10.21 -3.52
N HIS A 116 -16.82 -11.32 -3.39
CA HIS A 116 -17.06 -12.23 -4.48
C HIS A 116 -18.19 -11.70 -5.37
N ILE A 117 -17.84 -11.27 -6.59
CA ILE A 117 -18.79 -10.72 -7.57
C ILE A 117 -18.65 -11.51 -8.88
N PRO A 118 -19.69 -12.27 -9.30
CA PRO A 118 -19.55 -13.21 -10.41
C PRO A 118 -19.51 -12.54 -11.79
N ASN A 119 -20.04 -11.34 -11.95
CA ASN A 119 -20.07 -10.62 -13.22
C ASN A 119 -19.47 -9.23 -13.03
N VAL A 120 -18.30 -8.97 -13.61
CA VAL A 120 -17.57 -7.71 -13.40
C VAL A 120 -17.13 -7.12 -14.72
N LYS A 121 -17.35 -5.83 -14.89
CA LYS A 121 -16.75 -5.04 -15.97
C LYS A 121 -16.12 -3.78 -15.39
N ALA A 122 -14.79 -3.75 -15.36
CA ALA A 122 -14.04 -2.60 -14.87
C ALA A 122 -13.25 -1.98 -16.03
N THR A 123 -13.44 -0.68 -16.29
CA THR A 123 -12.76 0.04 -17.36
C THR A 123 -11.89 1.14 -16.78
N GLY A 124 -10.63 1.23 -17.19
CA GLY A 124 -9.71 2.28 -16.76
C GLY A 124 -9.36 3.22 -17.90
N ILE A 125 -9.50 4.52 -17.69
CA ILE A 125 -9.17 5.57 -18.67
C ILE A 125 -8.10 6.49 -18.09
N MET A 126 -6.96 6.58 -18.76
CA MET A 126 -5.86 7.48 -18.40
C MET A 126 -6.06 8.84 -19.07
N CYS A 127 -6.53 9.83 -18.31
CA CYS A 127 -6.80 11.18 -18.79
C CYS A 127 -5.51 12.03 -18.73
N ARG A 128 -4.98 12.42 -19.89
CA ARG A 128 -3.89 13.40 -19.97
C ARG A 128 -4.41 14.80 -19.64
N THR A 129 -3.70 15.52 -18.78
CA THR A 129 -4.01 16.93 -18.43
C THR A 129 -2.74 17.78 -18.44
N ASN A 130 -2.84 19.08 -18.23
CA ASN A 130 -1.68 19.99 -18.13
C ASN A 130 -1.17 20.16 -16.67
N LEU A 131 -1.46 19.20 -15.80
CA LEU A 131 -0.93 19.17 -14.42
C LEU A 131 0.38 18.39 -14.34
N VAL A 132 1.00 18.41 -13.15
CA VAL A 132 2.14 17.55 -12.83
C VAL A 132 1.82 16.08 -13.17
N PRO A 133 2.79 15.31 -13.69
CA PRO A 133 2.61 13.87 -13.84
C PRO A 133 2.30 13.24 -12.48
N PHE A 134 1.12 12.63 -12.33
CA PHE A 134 0.78 11.91 -11.10
C PHE A 134 1.56 10.58 -11.06
N THR A 135 1.87 10.10 -9.87
CA THR A 135 2.87 9.03 -9.67
C THR A 135 2.43 8.04 -8.59
N ALA A 136 3.32 7.09 -8.27
CA ALA A 136 3.13 6.13 -7.19
C ALA A 136 2.82 6.82 -5.85
N PHE A 137 1.81 6.31 -5.18
CA PHE A 137 1.54 6.57 -3.76
C PHE A 137 1.10 5.26 -3.13
N ARG A 138 1.57 4.94 -1.92
CA ARG A 138 1.18 3.79 -1.07
C ARG A 138 -0.22 3.23 -1.38
N GLY A 139 -0.31 1.99 -1.86
CA GLY A 139 -1.55 1.34 -2.31
C GLY A 139 -1.73 1.35 -3.84
N PHE A 140 -1.05 2.27 -4.53
CA PHE A 140 -0.79 2.22 -5.98
C PHE A 140 -2.05 2.03 -6.85
N GLY A 141 -3.09 2.83 -6.64
CA GLY A 141 -4.36 2.71 -7.39
C GLY A 141 -5.39 1.79 -6.76
N GLY A 142 -4.96 0.89 -5.87
CA GLY A 142 -5.83 0.03 -5.06
C GLY A 142 -6.83 0.82 -4.20
N PRO A 143 -6.41 1.85 -3.43
CA PRO A 143 -7.33 2.61 -2.57
C PRO A 143 -8.47 3.27 -3.36
N GLN A 144 -8.18 3.78 -4.57
CA GLN A 144 -9.19 4.36 -5.44
C GLN A 144 -10.20 3.32 -5.94
N GLY A 145 -9.75 2.11 -6.28
CA GLY A 145 -10.64 1.00 -6.63
C GLY A 145 -11.56 0.61 -5.46
N TYR A 146 -10.98 0.47 -4.26
CA TYR A 146 -11.70 0.19 -3.03
C TYR A 146 -12.79 1.22 -2.74
N PHE A 147 -12.45 2.51 -2.77
CA PHE A 147 -13.43 3.54 -2.46
C PHE A 147 -14.69 3.47 -3.34
N VAL A 148 -14.55 3.12 -4.62
CA VAL A 148 -15.69 3.01 -5.55
C VAL A 148 -16.59 1.82 -5.21
N ILE A 149 -16.04 0.63 -4.97
CA ILE A 149 -16.87 -0.53 -4.59
C ILE A 149 -17.51 -0.36 -3.22
N GLU A 150 -16.79 0.23 -2.27
CA GLU A 150 -17.32 0.54 -0.93
C GLU A 150 -18.45 1.57 -1.01
N SER A 151 -18.33 2.57 -1.88
CA SER A 151 -19.40 3.54 -2.17
C SER A 151 -20.61 2.88 -2.80
N ALA A 152 -20.40 1.92 -3.71
CA ALA A 152 -21.48 1.17 -4.34
C ALA A 152 -22.24 0.30 -3.32
N ILE A 153 -21.53 -0.34 -2.39
CA ILE A 153 -22.12 -1.13 -1.31
C ILE A 153 -22.90 -0.23 -0.35
N GLU A 154 -22.35 0.93 0.03
CA GLU A 154 -23.05 1.90 0.87
C GLU A 154 -24.36 2.39 0.23
N ALA A 155 -24.32 2.66 -1.08
CA ALA A 155 -25.51 3.04 -1.84
C ALA A 155 -26.54 1.91 -1.90
N ALA A 156 -26.10 0.67 -2.14
CA ALA A 156 -26.96 -0.50 -2.20
C ALA A 156 -27.61 -0.79 -0.83
N ALA A 157 -26.84 -0.71 0.25
CA ALA A 157 -27.33 -0.90 1.61
C ALA A 157 -28.46 0.08 1.95
N LYS A 158 -28.31 1.36 1.59
CA LYS A 158 -29.36 2.38 1.78
C LYS A 158 -30.64 2.04 1.00
N VAL A 159 -30.52 1.58 -0.25
CA VAL A 159 -31.68 1.19 -1.07
C VAL A 159 -32.40 -0.04 -0.51
N LEU A 160 -31.65 -1.01 0.01
CA LEU A 160 -32.20 -2.24 0.59
C LEU A 160 -32.68 -2.07 2.04
N GLY A 161 -32.30 -0.97 2.72
CA GLY A 161 -32.54 -0.79 4.15
C GLY A 161 -31.75 -1.77 5.02
N MET A 162 -30.57 -2.20 4.57
CA MET A 162 -29.69 -3.13 5.26
C MET A 162 -28.54 -2.40 5.95
N ASP A 163 -28.00 -2.97 7.03
CA ASP A 163 -26.74 -2.49 7.59
C ASP A 163 -25.60 -2.73 6.57
N PRO A 164 -24.79 -1.71 6.24
CA PRO A 164 -23.72 -1.86 5.26
C PRO A 164 -22.69 -2.93 5.63
N MET A 165 -22.42 -3.16 6.93
CA MET A 165 -21.47 -4.19 7.36
C MET A 165 -22.05 -5.60 7.17
N GLU A 166 -23.34 -5.79 7.38
CA GLU A 166 -24.02 -7.06 7.08
C GLU A 166 -23.98 -7.37 5.58
N LEU A 167 -24.21 -6.34 4.73
CA LEU A 167 -24.11 -6.49 3.28
C LEU A 167 -22.69 -6.87 2.84
N ARG A 168 -21.66 -6.29 3.47
CA ARG A 168 -20.26 -6.65 3.23
C ARG A 168 -19.98 -8.10 3.62
N LEU A 169 -20.33 -8.49 4.86
CA LEU A 169 -20.11 -9.82 5.40
C LEU A 169 -20.71 -10.91 4.51
N LYS A 170 -21.93 -10.67 4.01
CA LYS A 170 -22.63 -11.62 3.13
C LYS A 170 -21.90 -11.90 1.81
N ASN A 171 -21.11 -10.96 1.31
CA ASN A 171 -20.53 -11.02 -0.02
C ASN A 171 -19.00 -11.16 -0.01
N LEU A 172 -18.38 -11.46 1.14
CA LEU A 172 -16.93 -11.63 1.23
C LEU A 172 -16.44 -12.78 0.33
N VAL A 173 -15.18 -12.67 -0.11
CA VAL A 173 -14.49 -13.76 -0.79
C VAL A 173 -14.14 -14.90 0.18
N HIS A 174 -14.22 -16.13 -0.32
CA HIS A 174 -13.86 -17.35 0.39
C HIS A 174 -12.77 -18.12 -0.36
N THR A 175 -12.17 -19.11 0.32
CA THR A 175 -11.20 -20.00 -0.31
C THR A 175 -11.87 -20.75 -1.46
N HIS A 176 -11.14 -20.89 -2.56
CA HIS A 176 -11.57 -21.42 -3.87
C HIS A 176 -12.45 -20.50 -4.70
N ASP A 177 -12.85 -19.32 -4.20
CA ASP A 177 -13.44 -18.30 -5.06
C ASP A 177 -12.44 -17.86 -6.12
N ARG A 178 -12.98 -17.48 -7.28
CA ARG A 178 -12.21 -16.94 -8.39
C ARG A 178 -12.42 -15.43 -8.48
N THR A 179 -11.34 -14.68 -8.57
CA THR A 179 -11.39 -13.24 -8.85
C THR A 179 -11.87 -12.98 -10.27
N HIS A 180 -12.33 -11.76 -10.55
CA HIS A 180 -12.76 -11.37 -11.92
C HIS A 180 -11.63 -11.44 -12.96
N TYR A 181 -10.38 -11.45 -12.51
CA TYR A 181 -9.18 -11.61 -13.36
C TYR A 181 -8.63 -13.05 -13.36
N GLY A 182 -9.38 -14.02 -12.84
CA GLY A 182 -9.09 -15.44 -13.04
C GLY A 182 -8.29 -16.16 -11.95
N MET A 183 -7.77 -15.43 -10.97
CA MET A 183 -6.97 -16.00 -9.88
C MET A 183 -7.88 -16.73 -8.89
N VAL A 184 -7.53 -17.96 -8.52
CA VAL A 184 -8.19 -18.70 -7.44
C VAL A 184 -7.59 -18.28 -6.11
N LEU A 185 -8.43 -17.99 -5.12
CA LEU A 185 -7.98 -17.65 -3.77
C LEU A 185 -7.71 -18.93 -2.98
N GLU A 186 -6.45 -19.18 -2.65
CA GLU A 186 -6.01 -20.44 -2.00
C GLU A 186 -6.19 -20.42 -0.47
N ASP A 187 -6.11 -19.24 0.15
CA ASP A 187 -6.22 -19.06 1.61
C ASP A 187 -6.94 -17.74 1.93
N ALA A 188 -8.25 -17.69 1.70
CA ALA A 188 -9.03 -16.47 1.94
C ALA A 188 -9.35 -16.30 3.43
N ARG A 189 -9.00 -15.14 3.98
CA ARG A 189 -9.19 -14.80 5.41
C ARG A 189 -10.12 -13.62 5.63
N ALA A 190 -10.90 -13.25 4.62
CA ALA A 190 -11.81 -12.11 4.68
C ALA A 190 -12.86 -12.29 5.79
N GLU A 191 -13.56 -13.42 5.83
CA GLU A 191 -14.58 -13.70 6.86
C GLU A 191 -14.00 -13.74 8.28
N GLU A 192 -12.86 -14.42 8.46
CA GLU A 192 -12.19 -14.52 9.76
C GLU A 192 -11.79 -13.14 10.29
N THR A 193 -11.09 -12.35 9.46
CA THR A 193 -10.63 -11.01 9.85
C THR A 193 -11.79 -10.07 10.16
N VAL A 194 -12.86 -10.10 9.36
CA VAL A 194 -14.06 -9.30 9.60
C VAL A 194 -14.77 -9.71 10.89
N THR A 195 -15.03 -11.00 11.08
CA THR A 195 -15.75 -11.51 12.25
C THR A 195 -14.98 -11.22 13.54
N ARG A 196 -13.66 -11.43 13.54
CA ARG A 196 -12.80 -11.07 14.68
C ARG A 196 -12.81 -9.57 14.94
N CYS A 197 -12.77 -8.74 13.92
CA CYS A 197 -12.80 -7.28 14.08
C CYS A 197 -14.15 -6.81 14.65
N MET A 198 -15.27 -7.36 14.16
CA MET A 198 -16.60 -7.06 14.70
C MET A 198 -16.73 -7.48 16.17
N LYS A 199 -16.18 -8.64 16.55
CA LYS A 199 -16.13 -9.09 17.94
C LYS A 199 -15.26 -8.17 18.79
N LEU A 200 -14.07 -7.83 18.31
CA LEU A 200 -13.11 -6.96 18.99
C LEU A 200 -13.69 -5.56 19.26
N ALA A 201 -14.48 -5.04 18.31
CA ALA A 201 -15.16 -3.75 18.44
C ALA A 201 -16.46 -3.80 19.26
N GLY A 202 -17.04 -4.98 19.50
CA GLY A 202 -18.39 -5.11 20.04
C GLY A 202 -19.44 -4.48 19.11
N TRP A 203 -19.41 -4.86 17.81
CA TRP A 203 -20.13 -4.17 16.73
C TRP A 203 -21.60 -3.87 17.06
N HIS A 204 -22.35 -4.86 17.54
CA HIS A 204 -23.80 -4.73 17.77
C HIS A 204 -24.09 -3.83 18.97
N GLU A 205 -23.37 -3.99 20.08
CA GLU A 205 -23.49 -3.14 21.26
C GLU A 205 -23.09 -1.69 20.94
N LEU A 206 -22.01 -1.52 20.17
CA LEU A 206 -21.53 -0.23 19.72
C LEU A 206 -22.56 0.47 18.83
N ARG A 207 -23.09 -0.21 17.81
CA ARG A 207 -24.16 0.30 16.93
C ARG A 207 -25.40 0.70 17.73
N ALA A 208 -25.85 -0.13 18.67
CA ALA A 208 -27.00 0.18 19.53
C ALA A 208 -26.74 1.43 20.39
N SER A 209 -25.54 1.56 20.97
CA SER A 209 -25.17 2.74 21.77
C SER A 209 -25.10 4.03 20.94
N ILE A 210 -24.61 3.95 19.71
CA ILE A 210 -24.55 5.07 18.76
C ILE A 210 -25.96 5.51 18.37
N ASN A 211 -26.86 4.56 18.08
CA ASN A 211 -28.25 4.86 17.76
C ASN A 211 -28.97 5.55 18.93
N ALA A 212 -28.78 5.05 20.15
CA ALA A 212 -29.34 5.67 21.36
C ALA A 212 -28.79 7.09 21.60
N PHE A 213 -27.49 7.29 21.40
CA PHE A 213 -26.86 8.62 21.48
C PHE A 213 -27.46 9.56 20.42
N ASN A 214 -27.56 9.11 19.17
CA ASN A 214 -28.07 9.89 18.06
C ASN A 214 -29.54 10.26 18.21
N ALA A 215 -30.36 9.41 18.83
CA ALA A 215 -31.78 9.70 19.06
C ALA A 215 -32.01 10.91 19.98
N THR A 216 -31.10 11.15 20.92
CA THR A 216 -31.23 12.20 21.95
C THR A 216 -30.36 13.43 21.67
N ASN A 217 -29.28 13.28 20.90
CA ASN A 217 -28.34 14.36 20.61
C ASN A 217 -28.58 14.96 19.23
N ARG A 218 -29.02 16.23 19.19
CA ARG A 218 -29.19 16.99 17.92
C ARG A 218 -27.89 17.63 17.44
N ARG A 219 -27.07 18.09 18.38
CA ARG A 219 -25.83 18.85 18.14
C ARG A 219 -24.68 17.98 17.66
N PHE A 220 -24.59 16.78 18.20
CA PHE A 220 -23.54 15.82 17.91
C PHE A 220 -24.17 14.53 17.41
N LYS A 221 -23.60 13.97 16.35
CA LYS A 221 -23.97 12.65 15.84
C LYS A 221 -22.74 11.76 15.81
N LYS A 222 -22.94 10.49 16.13
CA LYS A 222 -21.92 9.46 16.03
C LYS A 222 -22.17 8.58 14.83
N GLY A 223 -21.10 8.08 14.24
CA GLY A 223 -21.15 7.10 13.17
C GLY A 223 -20.07 6.05 13.32
N LEU A 224 -20.27 4.95 12.61
CA LEU A 224 -19.47 3.72 12.69
C LEU A 224 -19.45 3.06 11.32
N ALA A 225 -18.26 2.70 10.84
CA ALA A 225 -18.09 1.92 9.62
C ALA A 225 -16.95 0.92 9.74
N GLY A 226 -17.09 -0.21 9.02
CA GLY A 226 -16.06 -1.24 8.89
C GLY A 226 -15.69 -1.44 7.42
N ILE A 227 -14.39 -1.56 7.12
CA ILE A 227 -13.87 -1.80 5.77
C ILE A 227 -12.99 -3.07 5.77
N PRO A 228 -13.41 -4.14 5.06
CA PRO A 228 -12.58 -5.31 4.83
C PRO A 228 -11.52 -5.02 3.77
N VAL A 229 -10.41 -5.76 3.83
CA VAL A 229 -9.29 -5.68 2.90
C VAL A 229 -8.97 -7.07 2.37
N CYS A 230 -8.73 -7.14 1.07
CA CYS A 230 -8.15 -8.23 0.28
C CYS A 230 -7.19 -7.59 -0.74
N PHE A 231 -5.90 -7.54 -0.41
CA PHE A 231 -4.90 -6.79 -1.18
C PHE A 231 -3.87 -7.73 -1.79
N GLY A 232 -3.79 -7.76 -3.13
CA GLY A 232 -2.87 -8.63 -3.85
C GLY A 232 -1.42 -8.15 -3.76
N ILE A 233 -0.49 -9.06 -3.45
CA ILE A 233 0.94 -8.78 -3.30
C ILE A 233 1.72 -9.34 -4.48
N SER A 234 2.28 -8.42 -5.27
CA SER A 234 3.34 -8.55 -6.28
C SER A 234 3.37 -7.28 -7.12
N PHE A 235 4.44 -7.08 -7.89
CA PHE A 235 4.38 -6.16 -9.03
C PHE A 235 3.47 -6.76 -10.12
N THR A 236 2.50 -5.98 -10.58
CA THR A 236 1.63 -6.34 -11.72
C THR A 236 2.40 -6.43 -13.04
N LYS A 237 3.51 -5.68 -13.13
CA LYS A 237 4.51 -5.82 -14.18
C LYS A 237 5.46 -6.98 -13.81
N LEU A 238 5.12 -8.18 -14.29
CA LEU A 238 5.62 -9.46 -13.75
C LEU A 238 7.14 -9.58 -13.63
N MET A 239 7.91 -9.11 -14.61
CA MET A 239 9.37 -9.20 -14.58
C MET A 239 10.01 -8.35 -13.46
N MET A 240 9.27 -7.47 -12.78
CA MET A 240 9.78 -6.72 -11.62
C MET A 240 9.75 -7.53 -10.33
N ASN A 241 9.18 -8.74 -10.31
CA ASN A 241 9.17 -9.61 -9.13
C ASN A 241 10.50 -10.37 -8.99
N GLN A 242 11.61 -9.63 -8.91
CA GLN A 242 12.95 -10.19 -8.81
C GLN A 242 13.90 -9.32 -7.99
N GLY A 243 14.91 -9.94 -7.38
CA GLY A 243 15.95 -9.25 -6.64
C GLY A 243 17.11 -10.16 -6.26
N GLY A 244 18.21 -9.53 -5.83
CA GLY A 244 19.44 -10.23 -5.46
C GLY A 244 19.98 -9.79 -4.12
N ALA A 245 20.86 -10.63 -3.56
CA ALA A 245 21.62 -10.34 -2.35
C ALA A 245 23.06 -10.82 -2.52
N LEU A 246 23.98 -10.07 -1.92
CA LEU A 246 25.40 -10.41 -1.79
C LEU A 246 25.76 -10.45 -0.30
N ILE A 247 26.28 -11.58 0.15
CA ILE A 247 26.68 -11.80 1.54
C ILE A 247 28.18 -12.08 1.62
N HIS A 248 28.80 -11.51 2.65
CA HIS A 248 30.18 -11.81 3.05
C HIS A 248 30.19 -12.21 4.53
N VAL A 249 30.86 -13.31 4.86
CA VAL A 249 31.26 -13.66 6.23
C VAL A 249 32.75 -13.36 6.36
N TYR A 250 33.11 -12.45 7.25
CA TYR A 250 34.50 -12.10 7.53
C TYR A 250 35.15 -13.12 8.47
N HIS A 251 36.48 -13.14 8.52
CA HIS A 251 37.25 -14.12 9.30
C HIS A 251 37.02 -14.04 10.82
N ASP A 252 36.45 -12.93 11.32
CA ASP A 252 36.03 -12.75 12.72
C ASP A 252 34.58 -13.22 12.98
N GLY A 253 33.92 -13.80 11.97
CA GLY A 253 32.53 -14.27 12.05
C GLY A 253 31.49 -13.15 11.97
N SER A 254 31.88 -11.90 11.69
CA SER A 254 30.94 -10.83 11.35
C SER A 254 30.41 -11.00 9.93
N VAL A 255 29.17 -10.56 9.68
CA VAL A 255 28.46 -10.79 8.42
C VAL A 255 27.99 -9.47 7.83
N SER A 256 28.30 -9.24 6.56
CA SER A 256 27.81 -8.10 5.78
C SER A 256 26.81 -8.57 4.71
N VAL A 257 25.69 -7.85 4.61
CA VAL A 257 24.58 -8.17 3.71
C VAL A 257 24.28 -6.96 2.83
N SER A 258 24.45 -7.11 1.53
CA SER A 258 24.02 -6.12 0.53
C SER A 258 22.81 -6.65 -0.24
N THR A 259 21.76 -5.82 -0.39
CA THR A 259 20.56 -6.17 -1.18
C THR A 259 20.14 -4.98 -2.05
N GLY A 260 19.13 -5.20 -2.90
CA GLY A 260 18.50 -4.13 -3.68
C GLY A 260 17.44 -3.32 -2.93
N ALA A 261 17.07 -3.71 -1.72
CA ALA A 261 16.06 -3.00 -0.94
C ALA A 261 16.60 -1.67 -0.40
N VAL A 262 15.80 -0.61 -0.49
CA VAL A 262 16.11 0.72 0.05
C VAL A 262 15.32 0.94 1.34
N GLU A 263 16.05 1.27 2.41
CA GLU A 263 15.46 1.68 3.68
C GLU A 263 14.85 3.09 3.58
N MET A 264 13.57 3.20 3.92
CA MET A 264 12.80 4.44 3.87
C MET A 264 11.95 4.67 5.14
N GLY A 265 12.21 3.92 6.20
CA GLY A 265 11.50 3.94 7.48
C GLY A 265 10.58 2.73 7.69
N GLN A 266 10.52 1.80 6.73
CA GLN A 266 9.71 0.58 6.80
C GLN A 266 10.39 -0.58 7.53
N GLY A 267 11.67 -0.42 7.91
CA GLY A 267 12.41 -1.42 8.66
C GLY A 267 12.81 -2.64 7.82
N VAL A 268 13.00 -2.45 6.50
CA VAL A 268 13.41 -3.55 5.61
C VAL A 268 14.80 -4.07 5.96
N ASN A 269 15.72 -3.19 6.38
CA ASN A 269 17.05 -3.60 6.81
C ASN A 269 16.99 -4.44 8.09
N ARG A 270 16.13 -4.07 9.04
CA ARG A 270 15.90 -4.83 10.28
C ARG A 270 15.37 -6.24 9.98
N LYS A 271 14.38 -6.35 9.09
CA LYS A 271 13.82 -7.65 8.71
C LYS A 271 14.83 -8.53 7.98
N ILE A 272 15.61 -7.97 7.05
CA ILE A 272 16.67 -8.71 6.35
C ILE A 272 17.76 -9.17 7.34
N ALA A 273 18.14 -8.35 8.32
CA ALA A 273 19.10 -8.74 9.36
C ALA A 273 18.58 -9.93 10.18
N LEU A 274 17.33 -9.87 10.63
CA LEU A 274 16.69 -10.97 11.37
C LEU A 274 16.57 -12.25 10.55
N LEU A 275 16.17 -12.16 9.28
CA LEU A 275 16.12 -13.29 8.37
C LEU A 275 17.50 -13.92 8.19
N THR A 276 18.51 -13.10 7.90
CA THR A 276 19.90 -13.54 7.72
C THR A 276 20.41 -14.25 8.97
N ALA A 277 20.22 -13.66 10.16
CA ALA A 277 20.64 -14.22 11.44
C ALA A 277 19.94 -15.57 11.72
N ARG A 278 18.62 -15.65 11.51
CA ARG A 278 17.83 -16.88 11.68
C ARG A 278 18.26 -17.98 10.71
N THR A 279 18.49 -17.64 9.43
CA THR A 279 18.93 -18.62 8.43
C THR A 279 20.34 -19.14 8.73
N PHE A 280 21.25 -18.27 9.18
CA PHE A 280 22.58 -18.72 9.61
C PHE A 280 22.52 -19.54 10.89
N GLY A 281 21.64 -19.19 11.83
CA GLY A 281 21.63 -19.75 13.19
C GLY A 281 22.55 -19.01 14.16
N ILE A 282 22.73 -17.70 13.97
CA ILE A 282 23.66 -16.86 14.75
C ILE A 282 22.97 -15.63 15.36
N PRO A 283 23.56 -15.01 16.40
CA PRO A 283 23.01 -13.78 16.98
C PRO A 283 22.94 -12.62 15.98
N GLU A 284 21.84 -11.86 16.03
CA GLU A 284 21.59 -10.76 15.09
C GLU A 284 22.67 -9.67 15.09
N HIS A 285 23.29 -9.39 16.24
CA HIS A 285 24.31 -8.34 16.35
C HIS A 285 25.56 -8.58 15.47
N ARG A 286 25.71 -9.80 14.92
CA ARG A 286 26.76 -10.14 13.94
C ARG A 286 26.43 -9.68 12.52
N ILE A 287 25.17 -9.34 12.24
CA ILE A 287 24.70 -8.97 10.91
C ILE A 287 24.72 -7.45 10.74
N LYS A 288 25.39 -6.99 9.69
CA LYS A 288 25.32 -5.62 9.20
C LYS A 288 24.70 -5.59 7.81
N VAL A 289 23.54 -4.96 7.69
CA VAL A 289 22.95 -4.65 6.38
C VAL A 289 23.59 -3.38 5.85
N GLU A 290 24.23 -3.48 4.70
CA GLU A 290 24.96 -2.39 4.05
C GLU A 290 24.03 -1.42 3.33
N THR A 291 24.60 -0.28 2.95
CA THR A 291 23.93 0.67 2.07
C THR A 291 23.65 0.06 0.70
N THR A 292 22.46 0.31 0.17
CA THR A 292 22.08 -0.08 -1.20
C THR A 292 22.97 0.62 -2.22
N ARG A 293 23.70 -0.17 -3.02
CA ARG A 293 24.56 0.33 -4.10
C ARG A 293 24.40 -0.51 -5.35
N THR A 294 24.41 0.14 -6.50
CA THR A 294 24.32 -0.55 -7.81
C THR A 294 25.56 -1.37 -8.16
N THR A 295 26.66 -1.18 -7.44
CA THR A 295 27.93 -1.90 -7.61
C THR A 295 27.99 -3.25 -6.87
N THR A 296 27.18 -3.42 -5.82
CA THR A 296 27.09 -4.69 -5.08
C THR A 296 25.98 -5.58 -5.61
N VAL A 297 24.78 -5.01 -5.81
CA VAL A 297 23.63 -5.71 -6.43
C VAL A 297 23.15 -4.89 -7.62
N ALA A 298 23.33 -5.44 -8.82
CA ALA A 298 22.95 -4.80 -10.08
C ALA A 298 21.49 -5.10 -10.47
N ASN A 299 20.94 -4.30 -11.38
CA ASN A 299 19.63 -4.52 -12.03
C ASN A 299 18.45 -4.69 -11.05
N THR A 300 18.52 -4.00 -9.92
CA THR A 300 17.50 -4.06 -8.87
C THR A 300 16.19 -3.43 -9.35
N GLN A 301 15.09 -3.86 -8.71
CA GLN A 301 13.77 -3.30 -8.92
C GLN A 301 13.47 -2.26 -7.83
N PRO A 302 12.53 -1.32 -8.05
CA PRO A 302 12.17 -0.35 -7.03
C PRO A 302 11.71 -1.05 -5.73
N THR A 303 12.00 -0.45 -4.58
CA THR A 303 11.42 -0.92 -3.31
C THR A 303 9.97 -0.45 -3.20
N ALA A 304 9.07 -1.19 -3.85
CA ALA A 304 7.65 -0.89 -3.99
C ALA A 304 6.80 -2.18 -3.94
N ALA A 305 5.50 -2.10 -4.27
CA ALA A 305 4.53 -3.21 -4.28
C ALA A 305 4.44 -4.03 -2.97
N SER A 306 4.97 -3.48 -1.88
CA SER A 306 5.14 -4.14 -0.58
C SER A 306 6.02 -5.40 -0.60
N THR A 307 6.78 -5.67 -1.67
CA THR A 307 7.59 -6.90 -1.85
C THR A 307 9.04 -6.76 -1.40
N GLY A 308 9.43 -5.59 -0.87
CA GLY A 308 10.82 -5.28 -0.52
C GLY A 308 11.46 -6.33 0.40
N THR A 309 10.74 -6.77 1.45
CA THR A 309 11.23 -7.85 2.33
C THR A 309 11.10 -9.22 1.67
N ASP A 310 9.96 -9.53 1.05
CA ASP A 310 9.71 -10.83 0.42
C ASP A 310 10.83 -11.21 -0.56
N ILE A 311 11.15 -10.31 -1.49
CA ILE A 311 12.12 -10.57 -2.56
C ILE A 311 13.56 -10.53 -2.02
N ASN A 312 13.93 -9.45 -1.34
CA ASN A 312 15.33 -9.25 -0.93
C ASN A 312 15.69 -10.12 0.29
N GLY A 313 14.72 -10.41 1.16
CA GLY A 313 14.85 -11.35 2.26
C GLY A 313 15.01 -12.78 1.76
N ALA A 314 14.20 -13.22 0.78
CA ALA A 314 14.37 -14.53 0.15
C ALA A 314 15.75 -14.67 -0.52
N ALA A 315 16.17 -13.65 -1.29
CA ALA A 315 17.50 -13.65 -1.90
C ALA A 315 18.62 -13.70 -0.85
N ALA A 316 18.50 -12.98 0.27
CA ALA A 316 19.46 -13.04 1.36
C ALA A 316 19.52 -14.45 1.99
N CYS A 317 18.37 -15.07 2.29
CA CYS A 317 18.31 -16.44 2.82
C CYS A 317 18.99 -17.45 1.87
N LEU A 318 18.74 -17.35 0.56
CA LEU A 318 19.38 -18.22 -0.43
C LEU A 318 20.91 -18.03 -0.49
N ALA A 319 21.41 -16.80 -0.31
CA ALA A 319 22.85 -16.55 -0.22
C ALA A 319 23.45 -17.11 1.07
N VAL A 320 22.74 -16.98 2.20
CA VAL A 320 23.14 -17.59 3.47
C VAL A 320 23.22 -19.11 3.34
N GLU A 321 22.22 -19.75 2.74
CA GLU A 321 22.17 -21.20 2.57
C GLU A 321 23.39 -21.72 1.80
N GLN A 322 23.85 -21.02 0.76
CA GLN A 322 25.08 -21.39 0.03
C GLN A 322 26.34 -21.34 0.91
N ILE A 323 26.49 -20.28 1.72
CA ILE A 323 27.66 -20.15 2.62
C ILE A 323 27.57 -21.20 3.73
N LYS A 324 26.39 -21.35 4.33
CA LYS A 324 26.11 -22.31 5.40
C LYS A 324 26.36 -23.74 4.93
N ASP A 325 25.97 -24.10 3.71
CA ASP A 325 26.24 -25.41 3.11
C ASP A 325 27.74 -25.74 3.06
N ARG A 326 28.57 -24.76 2.65
CA ARG A 326 30.04 -24.91 2.63
C ARG A 326 30.60 -25.06 4.04
N LEU A 327 30.13 -24.24 4.99
CA LEU A 327 30.57 -24.29 6.39
C LEU A 327 30.20 -25.63 7.06
N LEU A 328 28.97 -26.10 6.88
CA LEU A 328 28.51 -27.37 7.44
C LEU A 328 29.18 -28.57 6.75
N SER A 329 29.46 -28.51 5.45
CA SER A 329 30.24 -29.56 4.77
C SER A 329 31.65 -29.67 5.36
N PHE A 330 32.32 -28.53 5.53
CA PHE A 330 33.64 -28.48 6.17
C PHE A 330 33.63 -28.97 7.62
N ALA A 331 32.61 -28.58 8.39
CA ALA A 331 32.45 -29.02 9.77
C ALA A 331 32.19 -30.52 9.87
N ALA A 332 31.38 -31.08 8.96
CA ALA A 332 31.09 -32.51 8.89
C ALA A 332 32.35 -33.34 8.62
N GLU A 333 33.20 -32.88 7.69
CA GLU A 333 34.52 -33.50 7.43
C GLU A 333 35.42 -33.44 8.67
N THR A 334 35.47 -32.28 9.33
CA THR A 334 36.29 -32.06 10.53
C THR A 334 35.87 -32.93 11.72
N LEU A 335 34.56 -33.17 11.86
CA LEU A 335 33.96 -33.92 12.96
C LEU A 335 33.72 -35.41 12.62
N HIS A 336 34.02 -35.83 11.39
CA HIS A 336 33.71 -37.17 10.88
C HIS A 336 32.23 -37.57 11.08
N THR A 337 31.32 -36.65 10.72
CA THR A 337 29.86 -36.83 10.83
C THR A 337 29.16 -36.47 9.51
N ILE A 338 27.83 -36.48 9.50
CA ILE A 338 27.02 -36.20 8.32
C ILE A 338 26.59 -34.72 8.35
N LYS A 339 26.71 -34.01 7.22
CA LYS A 339 26.33 -32.60 7.11
C LYS A 339 24.91 -32.29 7.62
N THR A 340 23.94 -33.14 7.29
CA THR A 340 22.53 -32.99 7.70
C THR A 340 22.29 -33.22 9.19
N GLU A 341 23.31 -33.68 9.92
CA GLU A 341 23.29 -33.82 11.38
C GLU A 341 23.87 -32.61 12.11
N LEU A 342 24.25 -31.55 11.39
CA LEU A 342 24.84 -30.35 11.95
C LEU A 342 24.02 -29.12 11.59
N ASP A 343 23.89 -28.22 12.56
CA ASP A 343 23.39 -26.87 12.30
C ASP A 343 24.00 -25.86 13.29
N PHE A 344 23.99 -24.58 12.96
CA PHE A 344 24.30 -23.53 13.91
C PHE A 344 23.04 -23.17 14.70
N VAL A 345 23.17 -23.12 16.03
CA VAL A 345 22.12 -22.65 16.94
C VAL A 345 22.75 -21.66 17.90
N ASP A 346 22.27 -20.41 17.87
CA ASP A 346 22.78 -19.30 18.67
C ASP A 346 24.31 -19.12 18.57
N GLY A 347 24.85 -19.27 17.35
CA GLY A 347 26.29 -19.10 17.09
C GLY A 347 27.16 -20.28 17.50
N ARG A 348 26.58 -21.42 17.89
CA ARG A 348 27.31 -22.65 18.20
C ARG A 348 26.95 -23.75 17.21
N LEU A 349 27.92 -24.55 16.80
CA LEU A 349 27.69 -25.70 15.94
C LEU A 349 27.16 -26.85 16.80
N MET A 350 25.93 -27.25 16.54
CA MET A 350 25.20 -28.26 17.30
C MET A 350 24.96 -29.50 16.44
N TYR A 351 24.91 -30.66 17.09
CA TYR A 351 24.28 -31.83 16.48
C TYR A 351 22.76 -31.62 16.45
N VAL A 352 22.14 -31.87 15.30
CA VAL A 352 20.70 -31.78 15.07
C VAL A 352 20.15 -33.11 14.54
N LYS A 353 18.82 -33.27 14.56
CA LYS A 353 18.17 -34.46 14.00
C LYS A 353 18.52 -34.56 12.50
N PRO A 354 18.83 -35.78 11.98
CA PRO A 354 18.54 -37.09 12.57
C PRO A 354 19.65 -37.70 13.45
N SER A 355 20.67 -36.96 13.88
CA SER A 355 21.77 -37.51 14.69
C SER A 355 21.30 -38.11 16.02
N ASP A 356 21.92 -39.21 16.45
CA ASP A 356 21.76 -39.76 17.81
C ASP A 356 22.28 -38.80 18.91
N LYS A 357 23.09 -37.82 18.52
CA LYS A 357 23.64 -36.78 19.40
C LYS A 357 22.84 -35.48 19.37
N ALA A 358 21.66 -35.46 18.74
CA ALA A 358 20.87 -34.24 18.57
C ALA A 358 20.69 -33.46 19.89
N GLY A 359 20.97 -32.16 19.86
CA GLY A 359 20.97 -31.26 21.02
C GLY A 359 22.31 -31.15 21.75
N GLN A 360 23.31 -31.97 21.41
CA GLN A 360 24.66 -31.85 21.96
C GLN A 360 25.49 -30.80 21.21
N ASP A 361 26.32 -30.09 21.94
CA ASP A 361 27.30 -29.13 21.42
C ASP A 361 28.51 -29.88 20.83
N THR A 362 28.95 -29.50 19.63
CA THR A 362 30.15 -30.08 19.01
C THR A 362 31.45 -29.57 19.63
N GLY A 363 31.38 -28.51 20.43
CA GLY A 363 32.52 -27.79 20.99
C GLY A 363 33.01 -26.65 20.11
N PHE A 364 32.46 -26.48 18.90
CA PHE A 364 32.82 -25.41 17.98
C PHE A 364 31.79 -24.28 17.93
N THR A 365 32.29 -23.05 17.93
CA THR A 365 31.52 -21.85 17.64
C THR A 365 31.48 -21.56 16.14
N PHE A 366 30.54 -20.71 15.71
CA PHE A 366 30.49 -20.20 14.35
C PHE A 366 31.83 -19.56 13.94
N ASP A 367 32.44 -18.77 14.82
CA ASP A 367 33.71 -18.08 14.56
C ASP A 367 34.86 -19.04 14.33
N GLU A 368 34.93 -20.11 15.12
CA GLU A 368 35.96 -21.13 14.97
C GLU A 368 35.81 -21.90 13.65
N ILE A 369 34.58 -22.24 13.26
CA ILE A 369 34.31 -22.89 11.99
C ILE A 369 34.61 -21.96 10.82
N VAL A 370 34.20 -20.70 10.89
CA VAL A 370 34.49 -19.67 9.87
C VAL A 370 36.00 -19.47 9.71
N LYS A 371 36.74 -19.31 10.82
CA LYS A 371 38.18 -19.13 10.80
C LYS A 371 38.89 -20.33 10.17
N LYS A 372 38.52 -21.55 10.57
CA LYS A 372 39.08 -22.79 10.02
C LYS A 372 38.74 -23.00 8.55
N ALA A 373 37.52 -22.64 8.14
CA ALA A 373 37.09 -22.68 6.75
C ALA A 373 37.88 -21.68 5.89
N TYR A 374 38.10 -20.45 6.39
CA TYR A 374 38.94 -19.45 5.75
C TYR A 374 40.39 -19.94 5.57
N GLU A 375 41.01 -20.50 6.63
CA GLU A 375 42.35 -21.09 6.58
C GLU A 375 42.42 -22.27 5.58
N SER A 376 41.29 -22.94 5.35
CA SER A 376 41.13 -24.03 4.38
C SER A 376 40.80 -23.54 2.96
N ARG A 377 40.77 -22.21 2.73
CA ARG A 377 40.46 -21.55 1.45
C ARG A 377 39.04 -21.84 0.93
N ILE A 378 38.09 -21.98 1.85
CA ILE A 378 36.66 -22.10 1.51
C ILE A 378 36.10 -20.69 1.28
N ASP A 379 35.35 -20.52 0.19
CA ASP A 379 34.71 -19.25 -0.13
C ASP A 379 33.59 -18.92 0.86
N LEU A 380 33.74 -17.78 1.55
CA LEU A 380 32.82 -17.23 2.55
C LEU A 380 31.96 -16.09 2.00
N SER A 381 31.83 -16.00 0.68
CA SER A 381 30.91 -15.09 0.00
C SER A 381 29.92 -15.85 -0.88
N ALA A 382 28.71 -15.30 -1.00
CA ALA A 382 27.73 -15.81 -1.94
C ALA A 382 26.86 -14.67 -2.49
N HIS A 383 26.57 -14.77 -3.77
CA HIS A 383 25.50 -14.01 -4.41
C HIS A 383 24.33 -14.96 -4.68
N ALA A 384 23.12 -14.51 -4.40
CA ALA A 384 21.91 -15.24 -4.75
C ALA A 384 20.85 -14.32 -5.34
N PHE A 385 19.92 -14.93 -6.06
CA PHE A 385 18.85 -14.28 -6.78
C PHE A 385 17.53 -14.98 -6.48
N TYR A 386 16.48 -14.19 -6.32
CA TYR A 386 15.12 -14.68 -6.15
C TYR A 386 14.22 -14.03 -7.19
N ALA A 387 13.38 -14.86 -7.81
CA ALA A 387 12.25 -14.42 -8.62
C ALA A 387 10.98 -15.08 -8.07
N THR A 388 9.93 -14.30 -7.86
CA THR A 388 8.67 -14.82 -7.33
C THR A 388 8.07 -15.84 -8.30
N PRO A 389 7.83 -17.09 -7.87
CA PRO A 389 7.34 -18.14 -8.75
C PRO A 389 5.86 -17.97 -9.08
N ASP A 390 5.39 -18.73 -10.06
CA ASP A 390 3.97 -18.96 -10.38
C ASP A 390 3.12 -17.72 -10.72
N LEU A 391 3.78 -16.61 -11.08
CA LEU A 391 3.11 -15.41 -11.58
C LEU A 391 2.93 -15.48 -13.10
N TYR A 392 1.70 -15.27 -13.56
CA TYR A 392 1.40 -15.14 -14.99
C TYR A 392 0.14 -14.31 -15.19
N TYR A 393 0.09 -13.54 -16.26
CA TYR A 393 -1.11 -12.77 -16.61
C TYR A 393 -1.14 -12.55 -18.11
N ASP A 394 -2.20 -13.03 -18.76
CA ASP A 394 -2.43 -12.82 -20.17
C ASP A 394 -3.17 -11.49 -20.36
N MET A 395 -2.47 -10.49 -20.90
CA MET A 395 -3.02 -9.14 -21.12
C MET A 395 -4.11 -9.11 -22.19
N GLU A 396 -4.10 -10.03 -23.17
CA GLU A 396 -5.12 -10.07 -24.22
C GLU A 396 -6.41 -10.70 -23.71
N LYS A 397 -6.29 -11.74 -22.88
CA LYS A 397 -7.44 -12.40 -22.23
C LYS A 397 -7.87 -11.74 -20.92
N GLU A 398 -7.06 -10.82 -20.40
CA GLU A 398 -7.21 -10.17 -19.09
C GLU A 398 -7.37 -11.18 -17.93
N TYR A 399 -6.63 -12.30 -18.00
CA TYR A 399 -6.80 -13.45 -17.12
C TYR A 399 -5.47 -14.04 -16.63
N GLY A 400 -5.38 -14.36 -15.33
CA GLY A 400 -4.24 -15.09 -14.77
C GLY A 400 -4.07 -14.94 -13.25
N LYS A 401 -2.84 -15.17 -12.79
CA LYS A 401 -2.37 -15.04 -11.39
C LYS A 401 -1.30 -13.94 -11.31
N PRO A 402 -1.69 -12.65 -11.21
CA PRO A 402 -0.75 -11.53 -11.13
C PRO A 402 -0.15 -11.31 -9.73
N PHE A 403 -0.65 -12.01 -8.71
CA PHE A 403 -0.20 -11.89 -7.32
C PHE A 403 0.21 -13.24 -6.76
N ALA A 404 1.22 -13.23 -5.88
CA ALA A 404 1.71 -14.43 -5.20
C ALA A 404 0.72 -14.88 -4.12
N TYR A 405 0.17 -13.92 -3.37
CA TYR A 405 -0.82 -14.12 -2.33
C TYR A 405 -1.61 -12.81 -2.06
N HIS A 406 -2.60 -12.88 -1.18
CA HIS A 406 -3.37 -11.74 -0.71
C HIS A 406 -3.20 -11.52 0.78
N VAL A 407 -3.21 -10.26 1.18
CA VAL A 407 -3.28 -9.81 2.58
C VAL A 407 -4.71 -9.46 2.90
N TYR A 408 -5.20 -10.01 4.01
CA TYR A 408 -6.55 -9.77 4.48
C TYR A 408 -6.57 -8.93 5.74
N GLY A 409 -7.70 -8.29 6.02
CA GLY A 409 -7.93 -7.66 7.30
C GLY A 409 -9.21 -6.85 7.31
N CYS A 410 -9.49 -6.22 8.44
CA CYS A 410 -10.64 -5.33 8.60
C CYS A 410 -10.29 -4.23 9.58
N ALA A 411 -10.79 -3.02 9.32
CA ALA A 411 -10.76 -1.93 10.29
C ALA A 411 -12.17 -1.37 10.51
N ILE A 412 -12.53 -1.20 11.78
CA ILE A 412 -13.75 -0.55 12.23
C ILE A 412 -13.37 0.77 12.88
N VAL A 413 -14.00 1.88 12.44
CA VAL A 413 -13.72 3.23 12.93
C VAL A 413 -15.02 3.89 13.39
N THR A 414 -14.95 4.62 14.51
CA THR A 414 -16.03 5.49 14.99
C THR A 414 -15.66 6.96 14.87
N ALA A 415 -16.66 7.80 14.60
CA ALA A 415 -16.50 9.25 14.52
C ALA A 415 -17.63 9.98 15.24
N THR A 416 -17.32 11.13 15.83
CA THR A 416 -18.30 12.08 16.38
C THR A 416 -18.28 13.36 15.55
N LEU A 417 -19.41 13.66 14.90
CA LEU A 417 -19.69 14.84 14.09
C LEU A 417 -20.35 15.94 14.94
N ASP A 418 -19.87 17.17 14.77
CA ASP A 418 -20.49 18.41 15.22
C ASP A 418 -21.34 19.01 14.08
N THR A 419 -22.68 18.94 14.21
CA THR A 419 -23.62 19.26 13.12
C THR A 419 -23.81 20.75 12.81
N LEU A 420 -23.25 21.65 13.62
CA LEU A 420 -23.30 23.11 13.41
C LEU A 420 -22.02 23.61 12.73
N LYS A 421 -20.87 23.03 13.10
CA LYS A 421 -19.56 23.44 12.59
C LYS A 421 -19.11 22.62 11.38
N GLY A 422 -19.73 21.47 11.14
CA GLY A 422 -19.27 20.50 10.13
C GLY A 422 -17.94 19.82 10.48
N THR A 423 -17.42 20.02 11.69
CA THR A 423 -16.19 19.40 12.17
C THR A 423 -16.46 18.03 12.79
N TYR A 424 -15.49 17.13 12.81
CA TYR A 424 -15.61 15.83 13.45
C TYR A 424 -14.28 15.41 14.09
N LYS A 425 -14.35 14.40 14.95
CA LYS A 425 -13.20 13.67 15.48
C LYS A 425 -13.40 12.18 15.28
N PHE A 426 -12.31 11.44 15.13
CA PHE A 426 -12.32 9.98 15.18
C PHE A 426 -12.16 9.53 16.63
N ASP A 427 -13.05 8.69 17.12
CA ASP A 427 -13.10 8.33 18.54
C ASP A 427 -12.24 7.10 18.84
N LYS A 428 -12.42 6.02 18.07
CA LYS A 428 -11.68 4.76 18.24
C LYS A 428 -11.61 3.98 16.94
N ALA A 429 -10.53 3.22 16.77
CA ALA A 429 -10.34 2.27 15.69
C ALA A 429 -9.96 0.87 16.22
N TRP A 430 -10.55 -0.16 15.63
CA TRP A 430 -10.19 -1.56 15.86
C TRP A 430 -9.75 -2.16 14.54
N ILE A 431 -8.61 -2.85 14.54
CA ILE A 431 -7.97 -3.39 13.34
C ILE A 431 -7.63 -4.84 13.59
N VAL A 432 -8.05 -5.72 12.68
CA VAL A 432 -7.52 -7.08 12.56
C VAL A 432 -6.75 -7.17 11.26
N HIS A 433 -5.48 -7.56 11.32
CA HIS A 433 -4.60 -7.63 10.15
C HIS A 433 -3.93 -9.00 10.04
N ASP A 434 -3.92 -9.57 8.84
CA ASP A 434 -3.25 -10.83 8.55
C ASP A 434 -1.78 -10.60 8.17
N LEU A 435 -0.88 -10.94 9.09
CA LEU A 435 0.58 -10.84 8.89
C LEU A 435 1.28 -12.19 8.75
N ALA A 436 0.54 -13.28 8.90
CA ALA A 436 1.10 -14.61 9.04
C ALA A 436 2.25 -14.64 10.07
N ALA A 437 3.34 -15.35 9.79
CA ALA A 437 4.52 -15.38 10.66
C ALA A 437 5.35 -14.08 10.53
N SER A 438 4.90 -13.03 11.19
CA SER A 438 5.56 -11.71 11.24
C SER A 438 7.05 -11.81 11.57
N ILE A 439 7.90 -11.19 10.74
CA ILE A 439 9.37 -11.21 10.92
C ILE A 439 9.81 -10.32 12.08
N ALA A 440 9.23 -9.11 12.15
CA ALA A 440 9.53 -8.07 13.13
C ALA A 440 8.20 -7.42 13.60
N PRO A 441 7.51 -8.01 14.59
CA PRO A 441 6.16 -7.61 14.98
C PRO A 441 6.02 -6.13 15.40
N ASP A 442 7.06 -5.56 16.00
CA ASP A 442 7.15 -4.15 16.38
C ASP A 442 7.17 -3.23 15.15
N VAL A 443 7.95 -3.58 14.13
CA VAL A 443 7.99 -2.87 12.84
C VAL A 443 6.65 -3.00 12.12
N ASP A 444 6.07 -4.20 12.11
CA ASP A 444 4.83 -4.47 11.39
C ASP A 444 3.63 -3.76 12.02
N ARG A 445 3.58 -3.69 13.35
CA ARG A 445 2.62 -2.87 14.07
C ARG A 445 2.75 -1.39 13.70
N GLY A 446 3.97 -0.85 13.68
CA GLY A 446 4.22 0.53 13.26
C GLY A 446 3.82 0.81 11.81
N GLN A 447 3.98 -0.17 10.92
CA GLN A 447 3.49 -0.08 9.53
C GLN A 447 1.97 0.00 9.46
N ILE A 448 1.24 -0.82 10.23
CA ILE A 448 -0.23 -0.78 10.30
C ILE A 448 -0.70 0.59 10.79
N GLU A 449 -0.18 1.06 11.93
CA GLU A 449 -0.55 2.33 12.54
C GLU A 449 -0.25 3.52 11.62
N GLY A 450 0.95 3.56 11.02
CA GLY A 450 1.35 4.63 10.10
C GLY A 450 0.61 4.60 8.76
N ALA A 451 0.30 3.43 8.21
CA ALA A 451 -0.50 3.31 6.99
C ALA A 451 -1.95 3.75 7.23
N PHE A 452 -2.54 3.33 8.35
CA PHE A 452 -3.88 3.74 8.76
C PHE A 452 -3.95 5.26 8.91
N ALA A 453 -2.98 5.88 9.60
CA ALA A 453 -2.91 7.32 9.71
C ALA A 453 -2.90 8.01 8.34
N GLN A 454 -2.03 7.57 7.44
CA GLN A 454 -1.93 8.13 6.09
C GLN A 454 -3.21 7.94 5.26
N GLY A 455 -3.87 6.78 5.39
CA GLY A 455 -5.15 6.51 4.76
C GLY A 455 -6.29 7.37 5.31
N LEU A 456 -6.31 7.59 6.62
CA LEU A 456 -7.31 8.40 7.31
C LEU A 456 -7.15 9.88 6.92
N GLY A 457 -5.90 10.35 6.83
CA GLY A 457 -5.55 11.67 6.28
C GLY A 457 -6.06 11.84 4.86
N TRP A 458 -5.75 10.90 3.97
CA TRP A 458 -6.28 10.90 2.59
C TRP A 458 -7.81 10.90 2.53
N SER A 459 -8.47 10.24 3.48
CA SER A 459 -9.92 10.06 3.44
C SER A 459 -10.71 11.25 3.99
N ALA A 460 -10.11 12.07 4.86
CA ALA A 460 -10.83 13.08 5.62
C ALA A 460 -10.14 14.46 5.69
N LEU A 461 -8.85 14.57 5.38
CA LEU A 461 -8.09 15.79 5.72
C LEU A 461 -7.28 16.36 4.55
N GLU A 462 -6.59 15.50 3.80
CA GLU A 462 -5.59 15.90 2.82
C GLU A 462 -6.22 16.31 1.48
N GLU A 463 -6.38 17.63 1.25
CA GLU A 463 -6.95 18.18 0.03
C GLU A 463 -5.93 18.95 -0.81
N LEU A 464 -5.80 18.57 -2.09
CA LEU A 464 -5.02 19.31 -3.08
C LEU A 464 -5.92 20.27 -3.84
N VAL A 465 -5.69 21.57 -3.67
CA VAL A 465 -6.45 22.61 -4.38
C VAL A 465 -5.61 23.19 -5.51
N PHE A 466 -6.19 23.23 -6.70
CA PHE A 466 -5.62 23.87 -7.88
C PHE A 466 -6.48 25.07 -8.28
N SER A 467 -5.85 26.14 -8.76
CA SER A 467 -6.55 27.26 -9.40
C SER A 467 -7.11 26.86 -10.78
N PRO A 468 -8.03 27.66 -11.37
CA PRO A 468 -8.58 27.37 -12.70
C PRO A 468 -7.54 27.26 -13.82
N ASP A 469 -6.39 27.93 -13.69
CA ASP A 469 -5.25 27.84 -14.62
C ASP A 469 -4.28 26.69 -14.29
N GLY A 470 -4.61 25.82 -13.34
CA GLY A 470 -3.86 24.60 -13.01
C GLY A 470 -2.68 24.79 -12.05
N ARG A 471 -2.57 25.94 -11.38
CA ARG A 471 -1.51 26.16 -10.36
C ARG A 471 -1.92 25.53 -9.04
N LEU A 472 -0.99 24.81 -8.41
CA LEU A 472 -1.24 24.23 -7.09
C LEU A 472 -1.24 25.33 -6.00
N LEU A 473 -2.39 25.52 -5.37
CA LEU A 473 -2.60 26.46 -4.27
C LEU A 473 -2.18 25.85 -2.93
N ALA A 474 -2.48 24.56 -2.71
CA ALA A 474 -2.06 23.80 -1.53
C ALA A 474 -0.61 23.29 -1.67
N ASN A 475 0.36 24.20 -1.68
CA ASN A 475 1.78 23.92 -1.99
C ASN A 475 2.73 24.00 -0.78
N THR A 476 2.19 24.01 0.45
CA THR A 476 2.96 24.01 1.70
C THR A 476 2.23 23.18 2.77
N LEU A 477 2.90 22.81 3.87
CA LEU A 477 2.23 22.19 5.03
C LEU A 477 1.28 23.15 5.79
N SER A 478 1.38 24.46 5.53
CA SER A 478 0.40 25.41 6.05
C SER A 478 -0.94 25.35 5.31
N THR A 479 -0.96 24.87 4.06
CA THR A 479 -2.13 24.81 3.18
C THR A 479 -2.57 23.39 2.83
N TYR A 480 -1.68 22.41 2.94
CA TYR A 480 -1.95 20.98 2.84
C TYR A 480 -1.81 20.33 4.22
N LYS A 481 -2.92 19.84 4.77
CA LYS A 481 -2.99 19.33 6.15
C LYS A 481 -2.85 17.81 6.16
N VAL A 482 -1.80 17.34 6.83
CA VAL A 482 -1.60 15.92 7.14
C VAL A 482 -2.07 15.63 8.57
N PRO A 483 -2.42 14.37 8.90
CA PRO A 483 -2.78 13.97 10.26
C PRO A 483 -1.72 14.37 11.29
N ASP A 484 -2.17 14.93 12.41
CA ASP A 484 -1.37 15.11 13.62
C ASP A 484 -1.83 14.13 14.72
N GLY A 485 -1.17 14.17 15.88
CA GLY A 485 -1.50 13.29 17.00
C GLY A 485 -2.91 13.49 17.58
N HIS A 486 -3.54 14.66 17.38
CA HIS A 486 -4.90 14.93 17.87
C HIS A 486 -5.97 14.43 16.89
N PHE A 487 -5.62 14.32 15.61
CA PHE A 487 -6.50 13.79 14.57
C PHE A 487 -6.67 12.26 14.66
N MET A 488 -5.66 11.57 15.21
CA MET A 488 -5.64 10.12 15.28
C MET A 488 -6.52 9.56 16.41
N PRO A 489 -7.38 8.55 16.14
CA PRO A 489 -8.11 7.85 17.20
C PRO A 489 -7.20 6.92 17.99
N GLU A 490 -7.65 6.52 19.18
CA GLU A 490 -7.07 5.36 19.87
C GLU A 490 -7.25 4.11 18.99
N MET A 491 -6.20 3.29 18.87
CA MET A 491 -6.18 2.09 18.02
C MET A 491 -5.97 0.82 18.83
N THR A 492 -6.81 -0.19 18.58
CA THR A 492 -6.59 -1.56 19.02
C THR A 492 -6.26 -2.41 17.79
N VAL A 493 -5.10 -3.06 17.79
CA VAL A 493 -4.62 -3.90 16.67
C VAL A 493 -4.47 -5.34 17.14
N GLU A 494 -5.12 -6.26 16.43
CA GLU A 494 -5.01 -7.70 16.58
C GLU A 494 -4.39 -8.29 15.30
N ILE A 495 -3.48 -9.24 15.45
CA ILE A 495 -2.71 -9.82 14.35
C ILE A 495 -3.14 -11.28 14.17
N LEU A 496 -3.35 -11.70 12.92
CA LEU A 496 -3.45 -13.11 12.55
C LEU A 496 -2.08 -13.64 12.18
N ASP A 497 -1.75 -14.83 12.68
CA ASP A 497 -0.43 -15.45 12.60
C ASP A 497 -0.41 -16.78 11.83
N THR A 498 -1.44 -17.03 11.01
CA THR A 498 -1.52 -18.25 10.20
C THR A 498 -0.43 -18.25 9.10
N PRO A 499 0.42 -19.28 8.99
CA PRO A 499 1.56 -19.29 8.07
C PRO A 499 1.21 -19.08 6.59
N ASN A 500 2.02 -18.29 5.87
CA ASN A 500 1.91 -18.07 4.42
C ASN A 500 3.05 -18.75 3.63
N PRO A 501 2.85 -19.91 2.98
CA PRO A 501 3.92 -20.63 2.31
C PRO A 501 4.50 -19.93 1.07
N HIS A 502 3.88 -18.85 0.60
CA HIS A 502 4.27 -18.15 -0.63
C HIS A 502 5.36 -17.09 -0.44
N ALA A 503 5.78 -16.83 0.80
CA ALA A 503 6.78 -15.80 1.10
C ALA A 503 7.81 -16.26 2.15
N VAL A 504 8.95 -15.56 2.16
CA VAL A 504 10.05 -15.85 3.09
C VAL A 504 9.57 -15.84 4.55
N ALA A 505 10.06 -16.81 5.33
CA ALA A 505 9.71 -17.02 6.73
C ALA A 505 8.21 -17.19 7.01
N ASN A 506 7.43 -17.61 6.01
CA ASN A 506 5.97 -17.72 6.08
C ASN A 506 5.26 -16.41 6.46
N SER A 507 5.86 -15.27 6.12
CA SER A 507 5.37 -13.93 6.46
C SER A 507 4.39 -13.39 5.41
N LYS A 508 3.72 -12.26 5.70
CA LYS A 508 2.98 -11.47 4.71
C LYS A 508 3.45 -10.02 4.68
N ALA A 509 3.34 -9.40 3.51
CA ALA A 509 3.65 -8.00 3.31
C ALA A 509 2.66 -7.07 4.03
N VAL A 510 3.18 -6.05 4.72
CA VAL A 510 2.38 -5.08 5.50
C VAL A 510 2.41 -3.65 4.95
N GLY A 511 3.27 -3.40 3.96
CA GLY A 511 3.60 -2.05 3.52
C GLY A 511 2.37 -1.24 3.10
N GLU A 512 1.63 -1.68 2.09
CA GLU A 512 0.49 -0.95 1.54
C GLU A 512 -0.90 -1.35 2.08
N PRO A 513 -1.20 -2.64 2.34
CA PRO A 513 -2.56 -3.08 2.67
C PRO A 513 -3.28 -2.28 3.79
N PRO A 514 -2.63 -1.91 4.91
CA PRO A 514 -3.32 -1.19 5.98
C PRO A 514 -3.67 0.27 5.66
N PHE A 515 -3.23 0.83 4.51
CA PHE A 515 -3.65 2.17 4.06
C PHE A 515 -5.16 2.22 3.80
N MET A 516 -5.75 1.11 3.35
CA MET A 516 -7.15 1.00 2.95
C MET A 516 -8.10 1.24 4.12
N TYR A 517 -7.65 0.92 5.34
CA TYR A 517 -8.42 1.10 6.57
C TYR A 517 -8.84 2.55 6.83
N GLY A 518 -8.11 3.53 6.29
CA GLY A 518 -8.49 4.93 6.37
C GLY A 518 -9.85 5.24 5.74
N ILE A 519 -10.26 4.46 4.74
CA ILE A 519 -11.56 4.57 4.07
C ILE A 519 -12.71 4.38 5.07
N ALA A 520 -12.52 3.58 6.12
CA ALA A 520 -13.52 3.40 7.18
C ALA A 520 -13.82 4.72 7.90
N GLY A 521 -12.84 5.63 8.01
CA GLY A 521 -13.05 6.96 8.56
C GLY A 521 -14.02 7.81 7.72
N TYR A 522 -13.91 7.76 6.39
CA TYR A 522 -14.86 8.43 5.49
C TYR A 522 -16.29 7.95 5.75
N PHE A 523 -16.50 6.63 5.75
CA PHE A 523 -17.82 6.06 5.93
C PHE A 523 -18.36 6.22 7.36
N ALA A 524 -17.50 6.28 8.38
CA ALA A 524 -17.92 6.59 9.75
C ALA A 524 -18.46 8.02 9.87
N VAL A 525 -17.84 8.99 9.19
CA VAL A 525 -18.35 10.38 9.13
C VAL A 525 -19.63 10.44 8.29
N LEU A 526 -19.70 9.71 7.19
CA LEU A 526 -20.91 9.62 6.36
C LEU A 526 -22.10 9.02 7.13
N ASP A 527 -21.87 7.98 7.94
CA ASP A 527 -22.89 7.40 8.81
C ASP A 527 -23.39 8.41 9.86
N ALA A 528 -22.50 9.19 10.46
CA ALA A 528 -22.87 10.29 11.37
C ALA A 528 -23.69 11.39 10.65
N LEU A 529 -23.34 11.70 9.40
CA LEU A 529 -24.08 12.64 8.54
C LEU A 529 -25.49 12.13 8.21
N HIS A 530 -25.64 10.84 7.90
CA HIS A 530 -26.95 10.22 7.71
C HIS A 530 -27.81 10.26 8.97
N ALA A 531 -27.20 10.05 10.15
CA ALA A 531 -27.92 10.22 11.42
C ALA A 531 -28.34 11.67 11.70
N ALA A 532 -27.59 12.66 11.18
CA ALA A 532 -27.95 14.08 11.24
C ALA A 532 -29.07 14.43 10.24
N HIS A 533 -29.02 13.83 9.06
CA HIS A 533 -29.91 14.13 7.94
C HIS A 533 -30.30 12.84 7.18
N PRO A 534 -31.30 12.07 7.66
CA PRO A 534 -31.67 10.78 7.07
C PRO A 534 -32.16 10.86 5.62
N SER A 535 -32.77 11.99 5.26
CA SER A 535 -33.29 12.26 3.91
C SER A 535 -32.24 12.83 2.94
N GLY A 536 -30.98 12.98 3.37
CA GLY A 536 -29.92 13.53 2.53
C GLY A 536 -29.55 12.62 1.36
N THR A 537 -29.20 13.22 0.23
CA THR A 537 -28.74 12.53 -0.98
C THR A 537 -27.37 11.94 -0.76
N LEU A 538 -27.14 10.68 -1.17
CA LEU A 538 -25.79 10.11 -1.11
C LEU A 538 -24.82 10.91 -1.99
N PHE A 539 -23.63 11.17 -1.48
CA PHE A 539 -22.51 11.68 -2.25
C PHE A 539 -21.23 10.96 -1.83
N PHE A 540 -20.35 10.72 -2.81
CA PHE A 540 -19.09 10.02 -2.62
C PHE A 540 -17.95 10.88 -3.16
N ASP A 541 -17.29 11.61 -2.26
CA ASP A 541 -16.25 12.59 -2.63
C ASP A 541 -15.16 12.67 -1.56
N LEU A 542 -14.00 12.05 -1.83
CA LEU A 542 -12.81 12.13 -0.98
C LEU A 542 -11.99 13.41 -1.26
N PRO A 543 -11.38 14.03 -0.24
CA PRO A 543 -11.54 13.75 1.20
C PRO A 543 -12.85 14.34 1.75
N MET A 544 -13.39 13.76 2.85
CA MET A 544 -14.56 14.28 3.59
C MET A 544 -14.21 15.52 4.42
N THR A 545 -13.82 16.64 3.80
CA THR A 545 -13.43 17.83 4.55
C THR A 545 -14.59 18.44 5.35
N PRO A 546 -14.32 19.19 6.43
CA PRO A 546 -15.38 19.91 7.16
C PRO A 546 -16.26 20.81 6.28
N GLU A 547 -15.71 21.35 5.20
CA GLU A 547 -16.48 22.13 4.23
C GLU A 547 -17.51 21.26 3.49
N LYS A 548 -17.11 20.08 2.99
CA LYS A 548 -18.04 19.15 2.33
C LYS A 548 -19.11 18.64 3.29
N VAL A 549 -18.73 18.38 4.54
CA VAL A 549 -19.66 18.02 5.62
C VAL A 549 -20.70 19.13 5.85
N LEU A 550 -20.28 20.40 5.96
CA LEU A 550 -21.21 21.51 6.17
C LEU A 550 -22.14 21.72 4.96
N ARG A 551 -21.60 21.67 3.73
CA ARG A 551 -22.39 21.76 2.50
C ARG A 551 -23.49 20.70 2.44
N TYR A 552 -23.19 19.48 2.88
CA TYR A 552 -24.17 18.40 2.99
C TYR A 552 -25.28 18.71 4.02
N LEU A 553 -24.91 19.24 5.18
CA LEU A 553 -25.84 19.57 6.26
C LEU A 553 -26.77 20.75 5.91
N ASP A 554 -26.26 21.77 5.21
CA ASP A 554 -26.99 22.99 4.84
C ASP A 554 -28.00 22.79 3.69
N ARG A 555 -28.14 21.56 3.18
CA ARG A 555 -29.00 21.23 2.02
C ARG A 555 -28.71 22.07 0.79
N ILE A 556 -27.50 22.63 0.69
CA ILE A 556 -26.99 23.10 -0.58
C ILE A 556 -26.91 21.83 -1.42
N VAL A 557 -27.90 21.66 -2.30
CA VAL A 557 -27.96 20.53 -3.22
C VAL A 557 -26.63 20.53 -3.95
N ILE A 558 -25.73 19.63 -3.54
CA ILE A 558 -24.65 19.17 -4.39
C ILE A 558 -25.40 18.36 -5.43
N SER A 559 -25.97 19.05 -6.43
CA SER A 559 -26.45 18.38 -7.63
C SER A 559 -25.25 17.54 -8.06
N PRO A 560 -25.39 16.21 -8.24
CA PRO A 560 -24.32 15.45 -8.85
C PRO A 560 -24.07 16.19 -10.16
N ALA A 561 -22.95 16.89 -10.23
CA ALA A 561 -22.61 17.64 -11.42
C ALA A 561 -22.62 16.58 -12.51
N THR A 562 -23.65 16.60 -13.35
CA THR A 562 -23.68 15.74 -14.51
C THR A 562 -22.41 16.12 -15.24
N ILE A 563 -21.49 15.17 -15.42
CA ILE A 563 -20.31 15.39 -16.22
C ILE A 563 -20.82 15.44 -17.66
N ILE A 564 -21.32 16.61 -18.08
CA ILE A 564 -21.88 16.81 -19.42
C ILE A 564 -20.75 16.84 -20.46
N SER A 565 -19.51 17.18 -20.04
CA SER A 565 -18.31 17.00 -20.85
C SER A 565 -17.03 17.02 -20.01
N VAL A 566 -16.06 16.17 -20.38
CA VAL A 566 -14.67 16.29 -19.96
C VAL A 566 -13.98 17.22 -20.94
N THR A 567 -13.83 18.49 -20.58
CA THR A 567 -12.93 19.41 -21.29
C THR A 567 -11.80 19.77 -20.34
N GLY A 568 -10.55 19.63 -20.79
CA GLY A 568 -9.34 19.77 -19.97
C GLY A 568 -9.04 21.20 -19.49
N LYS A 569 -10.05 21.98 -19.10
CA LYS A 569 -9.91 23.40 -18.72
C LYS A 569 -10.30 23.75 -17.28
N THR A 570 -10.87 22.85 -16.47
CA THR A 570 -11.13 23.13 -15.05
C THR A 570 -11.25 21.85 -14.22
N ILE A 571 -10.57 21.80 -13.08
CA ILE A 571 -10.81 20.81 -12.01
C ILE A 571 -11.64 21.53 -10.94
N GLY A 572 -12.90 21.13 -10.82
CA GLY A 572 -13.90 21.76 -9.95
C GLY A 572 -15.25 21.89 -10.65
N THR A 573 -16.32 21.63 -9.92
CA THR A 573 -17.70 21.79 -10.38
C THR A 573 -17.99 23.26 -10.71
N GLN A 574 -18.31 23.59 -11.97
CA GLN A 574 -18.96 24.87 -12.26
C GLN A 574 -20.47 24.73 -12.10
N GLN A 575 -21.05 25.54 -11.22
CA GLN A 575 -22.47 25.86 -11.25
C GLN A 575 -22.69 26.90 -12.36
N HIS A 576 -23.36 26.51 -13.44
CA HIS A 576 -23.92 27.50 -14.36
C HIS A 576 -25.13 28.12 -13.66
N GLN A 577 -25.04 29.39 -13.23
CA GLN A 577 -26.23 30.17 -12.95
C GLN A 577 -26.99 30.33 -14.26
N ALA A 578 -28.22 29.81 -14.32
CA ALA A 578 -29.14 30.11 -15.41
C ALA A 578 -29.59 31.55 -15.24
N ASP A 579 -29.16 32.42 -16.16
CA ASP A 579 -29.71 33.76 -16.31
C ASP A 579 -31.21 33.67 -16.57
N ALA A 580 -32.01 34.15 -15.62
CA ALA A 580 -33.41 34.47 -15.81
C ALA A 580 -33.53 35.71 -16.71
N GLY A 581 -33.34 35.52 -18.01
CA GLY A 581 -33.53 36.52 -19.05
C GLY A 581 -34.86 36.35 -19.77
N ALA A 582 -35.98 36.65 -19.11
CA ALA A 582 -37.25 36.86 -19.80
C ALA A 582 -37.16 38.15 -20.63
N ARG A 583 -36.95 38.04 -21.94
CA ARG A 583 -37.26 39.11 -22.89
C ARG A 583 -38.37 38.65 -23.82
N GLY A 584 -39.53 39.25 -23.60
CA GLY A 584 -40.67 39.16 -24.48
C GLY A 584 -40.33 39.66 -25.88
N THR A 585 -40.84 38.94 -26.86
CA THR A 585 -40.95 39.35 -28.25
C THR A 585 -42.01 40.43 -28.40
N SER A 586 -41.64 41.61 -28.91
CA SER A 586 -42.55 42.47 -29.65
C SER A 586 -41.86 42.99 -30.92
N GLN A 587 -42.62 42.90 -32.00
CA GLN A 587 -42.27 43.29 -33.37
C GLN A 587 -42.28 44.82 -33.57
N GLN A 588 -41.84 45.19 -34.79
CA GLN A 588 -41.93 46.48 -35.51
C GLN A 588 -40.68 47.35 -35.34
N GLY A 589 -40.02 47.85 -36.38
CA GLY A 589 -40.27 47.90 -37.83
C GLY A 589 -39.42 49.05 -38.40
N GLY A 590 -39.04 48.97 -39.68
CA GLY A 590 -38.56 50.13 -40.46
C GLY A 590 -37.08 50.13 -40.85
N ALA A 591 -36.83 49.74 -42.10
CA ALA A 591 -35.71 50.17 -42.93
C ALA A 591 -35.99 51.59 -43.50
N PRO A 592 -35.05 52.31 -44.16
CA PRO A 592 -33.76 51.88 -44.70
C PRO A 592 -32.51 52.44 -44.01
#